data_AF-A0A356V8C4-F1
#
_entry.id   AF-A0A356V8C4-F1
#
_cell.length_a   1.000
_cell.length_b   1.000
_cell.length_c   1.000
_cell.angle_alpha   90.00
_cell.angle_beta   90.00
_cell.angle_gamma   90.00
#
_symmetry.space_group_name_H-M   'P 1'
#
loop_
_entity.id
_entity.type
_entity.pdbx_description
1 polymer ?
#
loop_
_entity_poly.entity_id
_entity_poly.type
_entity_poly.pdbx_seq_one_letter_code
_entity_poly.pdbx_strand_id
1 'polypeptide(L)'
;MARGSMWRMPTISGSKSSSCWMRISRPRASSVTWLMCAWLGGLPMAEADVARTTHNLSAAGPGPVKSSRGTEVCVFCHTPHNANPSRALWNQRLPGTTYRLYSSSTLKATLNQPTGSSRLCLSCHDGTVALGLLRVPPAAGAPGLSSLTGRGSLGTDLSDDHPVSFVYDARLALARGELLPPASLPKSLPLDQTQQLQCTTCHDPHDNTLGQFLRMSNRTSAMCTVCHTIGPWASSSHAKSTSAERGCAACHQPHGAAHPTRLLAEAQESRVCLVCHNGRAASRNVEPEFLKLSAHPVYASNWVHDPREDPRTMPRHVTCADCHNPHQASATGSSAPSVSGPLRGASGVNLSGAPVREARYEYEVCLKCHGLRDPATPGIIRQDNTRNVRLEIDPGNASYHPIAAVGRDPALSGLQPGHTASSLIRCSECHDNDEASFGGRRTRGPHGSRFKPILAREYQQGDPVLESPQSAALCYTCHTRSAVVSGVRFPHEVHLRELGGASCAVCHDAHGSRRHKRLINFMLRDQAGRIVVSPNRMGLLEFLPTGDGNGECSLSCHGKDHHHRTYR
;
A
#
# COMPACT_ATOMS: atom_id res chain seq x y z
N MET A 1 -14.64 -72.46 -14.62
CA MET A 1 -14.33 -72.79 -16.04
C MET A 1 -14.51 -71.54 -16.91
N ALA A 2 -14.33 -71.67 -18.23
CA ALA A 2 -14.49 -70.68 -19.33
C ALA A 2 -15.41 -69.44 -19.05
N ARG A 3 -15.10 -68.21 -19.52
CA ARG A 3 -15.13 -67.69 -20.91
C ARG A 3 -16.45 -68.03 -21.65
N GLY A 4 -17.15 -67.14 -22.35
CA GLY A 4 -17.01 -65.68 -22.54
C GLY A 4 -17.74 -65.18 -23.80
N SER A 5 -18.02 -63.86 -23.88
CA SER A 5 -18.13 -63.00 -25.09
C SER A 5 -18.76 -63.47 -26.43
N MET A 6 -19.71 -62.68 -27.00
CA MET A 6 -19.82 -62.32 -28.43
C MET A 6 -20.91 -61.21 -28.65
N TRP A 7 -20.66 -60.11 -29.39
CA TRP A 7 -20.78 -59.85 -30.86
C TRP A 7 -22.24 -59.87 -31.40
N ARG A 8 -22.70 -58.99 -32.31
CA ARG A 8 -22.08 -57.95 -33.19
C ARG A 8 -22.64 -56.53 -32.86
N MET A 9 -22.44 -55.38 -33.55
CA MET A 9 -22.03 -54.98 -34.94
C MET A 9 -23.04 -55.34 -36.05
N PRO A 10 -22.95 -54.80 -37.30
CA PRO A 10 -21.99 -53.85 -37.91
C PRO A 10 -22.62 -52.41 -37.97
N THR A 11 -22.59 -51.51 -38.98
CA THR A 11 -22.11 -51.35 -40.39
C THR A 11 -22.15 -49.82 -40.70
N ILE A 12 -21.59 -49.15 -41.72
CA ILE A 12 -20.68 -49.33 -42.89
C ILE A 12 -20.13 -47.90 -43.23
N SER A 13 -19.09 -47.55 -43.99
CA SER A 13 -18.00 -48.18 -44.78
C SER A 13 -16.63 -47.59 -44.29
N GLY A 14 -15.45 -47.55 -44.95
CA GLY A 14 -14.95 -47.97 -46.27
C GLY A 14 -14.87 -46.81 -47.29
N SER A 15 -13.72 -46.37 -47.83
CA SER A 15 -12.30 -46.81 -47.67
C SER A 15 -11.34 -45.62 -48.02
N LYS A 16 -10.00 -45.68 -48.13
CA LYS A 16 -8.97 -46.74 -48.31
C LYS A 16 -7.57 -46.24 -47.84
N SER A 17 -6.48 -47.02 -47.98
CA SER A 17 -5.12 -46.65 -47.53
C SER A 17 -3.97 -47.35 -48.29
N SER A 18 -2.75 -46.79 -48.21
CA SER A 18 -1.46 -47.39 -48.61
C SER A 18 -0.34 -46.93 -47.66
N SER A 19 0.64 -47.80 -47.36
CA SER A 19 1.71 -47.54 -46.37
C SER A 19 3.00 -48.31 -46.67
N CYS A 20 4.18 -47.77 -46.34
CA CYS A 20 5.44 -48.54 -46.31
C CYS A 20 6.62 -47.86 -45.56
N TRP A 21 7.34 -48.69 -44.79
CA TRP A 21 8.74 -48.61 -44.32
C TRP A 21 9.35 -47.30 -43.79
N MET A 22 9.70 -47.33 -42.49
CA MET A 22 10.90 -46.67 -41.94
C MET A 22 11.98 -47.72 -41.70
N ARG A 23 13.25 -47.42 -42.00
CA ARG A 23 14.40 -48.29 -41.72
C ARG A 23 15.57 -47.45 -41.21
N ILE A 24 16.00 -47.70 -39.97
CA ILE A 24 17.13 -46.97 -39.34
C ILE A 24 18.43 -47.66 -39.73
N SER A 25 19.37 -46.90 -40.31
CA SER A 25 20.72 -47.35 -40.66
C SER A 25 21.76 -46.62 -39.81
N ARG A 26 22.74 -47.37 -39.27
CA ARG A 26 23.92 -46.81 -38.60
C ARG A 26 25.05 -46.60 -39.62
N PRO A 27 25.64 -45.39 -39.73
CA PRO A 27 26.95 -45.20 -40.35
C PRO A 27 28.07 -45.74 -39.44
N ARG A 28 29.26 -45.96 -40.01
CA ARG A 28 30.46 -46.41 -39.30
C ARG A 28 31.19 -45.23 -38.64
N ALA A 29 31.95 -45.52 -37.58
CA ALA A 29 32.92 -44.56 -37.05
C ALA A 29 34.14 -44.46 -37.97
N SER A 30 34.55 -43.24 -38.28
CA SER A 30 35.83 -42.91 -38.93
C SER A 30 36.52 -41.84 -38.09
N SER A 31 37.73 -42.13 -37.61
CA SER A 31 38.46 -41.25 -36.70
C SER A 31 38.99 -40.01 -37.42
N VAL A 32 38.46 -38.83 -37.08
CA VAL A 32 38.99 -37.53 -37.53
C VAL A 32 39.52 -36.78 -36.30
N THR A 33 40.84 -36.79 -36.14
CA THR A 33 41.54 -36.21 -34.99
C THR A 33 41.56 -34.68 -35.08
N TRP A 34 40.54 -34.01 -34.53
CA TRP A 34 40.55 -32.57 -34.38
C TRP A 34 41.56 -32.14 -33.31
N LEU A 35 42.60 -31.41 -33.74
CA LEU A 35 43.52 -30.70 -32.87
C LEU A 35 42.80 -29.57 -32.14
N MET A 36 42.29 -29.85 -30.94
CA MET A 36 41.84 -28.80 -30.03
C MET A 36 43.08 -28.07 -29.48
N CYS A 37 43.40 -26.92 -30.08
CA CYS A 37 44.32 -25.96 -29.46
C CYS A 37 43.74 -25.49 -28.13
N ALA A 38 44.22 -26.07 -27.03
CA ALA A 38 43.82 -25.71 -25.68
C ALA A 38 44.32 -24.30 -25.34
N TRP A 39 43.53 -23.28 -25.70
CA TRP A 39 43.67 -21.95 -25.14
C TRP A 39 43.38 -22.03 -23.63
N LEU A 40 44.44 -22.19 -22.84
CA LEU A 40 44.46 -21.98 -21.40
C LEU A 40 44.34 -20.48 -21.08
N GLY A 41 43.28 -19.86 -21.61
CA GLY A 41 42.81 -18.54 -21.19
C GLY A 41 42.23 -18.67 -19.80
N GLY A 42 43.11 -18.63 -18.79
CA GLY A 42 42.71 -18.57 -17.39
C GLY A 42 41.77 -17.39 -17.19
N LEU A 43 40.53 -17.68 -16.77
CA LEU A 43 39.58 -16.65 -16.38
C LEU A 43 40.25 -15.82 -15.27
N PRO A 44 40.43 -14.50 -15.43
CA PRO A 44 41.06 -13.69 -14.39
C PRO A 44 40.13 -13.68 -13.19
N MET A 45 40.52 -14.38 -12.12
CA MET A 45 39.90 -14.22 -10.81
C MET A 45 40.08 -12.75 -10.43
N ALA A 46 38.97 -12.02 -10.32
CA ALA A 46 38.97 -10.59 -10.04
C ALA A 46 39.34 -10.36 -8.56
N GLU A 47 40.63 -10.41 -8.26
CA GLU A 47 41.15 -10.24 -6.91
C GLU A 47 40.82 -8.84 -6.38
N ALA A 48 40.23 -8.81 -5.19
CA ALA A 48 39.68 -7.62 -4.54
C ALA A 48 40.81 -6.68 -4.11
N ASP A 49 41.14 -5.75 -5.00
CA ASP A 49 42.30 -4.88 -4.88
C ASP A 49 41.89 -3.44 -4.55
N VAL A 50 42.20 -3.04 -3.31
CA VAL A 50 42.00 -1.67 -2.79
C VAL A 50 42.58 -0.62 -3.73
N ALA A 51 43.72 -0.90 -4.39
CA ALA A 51 44.44 0.06 -5.24
C ALA A 51 43.59 0.55 -6.42
N ARG A 52 42.62 -0.26 -6.87
CA ARG A 52 41.67 0.07 -7.96
C ARG A 52 40.34 0.68 -7.46
N THR A 53 40.23 1.01 -6.17
CA THR A 53 39.02 1.58 -5.56
C THR A 53 39.18 3.04 -5.13
N THR A 54 38.09 3.70 -4.75
CA THR A 54 38.12 5.04 -4.14
C THR A 54 38.73 5.08 -2.74
N HIS A 55 39.03 3.93 -2.10
CA HIS A 55 39.80 3.89 -0.85
C HIS A 55 41.32 3.89 -1.07
N ASN A 56 41.79 3.80 -2.33
CA ASN A 56 43.17 4.12 -2.63
C ASN A 56 43.37 5.65 -2.60
N LEU A 57 43.74 6.17 -1.43
CA LEU A 57 44.06 7.58 -1.22
C LEU A 57 45.54 7.92 -1.53
N SER A 58 46.33 7.00 -2.08
CA SER A 58 47.69 7.28 -2.57
C SER A 58 47.66 8.11 -3.87
N ALA A 59 48.80 8.65 -4.32
CA ALA A 59 48.87 9.44 -5.55
C ALA A 59 48.37 8.69 -6.81
N ALA A 60 48.53 7.36 -6.82
CA ALA A 60 48.04 6.46 -7.88
C ALA A 60 46.52 6.18 -7.83
N GLY A 61 45.81 6.70 -6.82
CA GLY A 61 44.38 6.45 -6.62
C GLY A 61 43.49 6.86 -7.81
N PRO A 62 42.43 6.10 -8.13
CA PRO A 62 41.44 6.48 -9.13
C PRO A 62 40.37 7.44 -8.56
N GLY A 63 40.31 7.61 -7.23
CA GLY A 63 39.35 8.51 -6.57
C GLY A 63 39.72 10.00 -6.71
N PRO A 64 38.71 10.91 -6.60
CA PRO A 64 38.95 12.35 -6.61
C PRO A 64 39.59 12.87 -5.32
N VAL A 65 39.41 12.16 -4.21
CA VAL A 65 40.07 12.42 -2.92
C VAL A 65 41.30 11.52 -2.83
N LYS A 66 42.49 12.10 -2.95
CA LYS A 66 43.77 11.38 -2.80
C LYS A 66 44.94 12.31 -2.50
N SER A 67 45.97 11.75 -1.88
CA SER A 67 47.24 12.43 -1.60
C SER A 67 47.95 12.82 -2.89
N SER A 68 48.68 13.94 -2.87
CA SER A 68 49.57 14.35 -3.96
C SER A 68 50.92 13.62 -3.96
N ARG A 69 51.21 12.81 -2.93
CA ARG A 69 52.47 12.09 -2.72
C ARG A 69 52.25 10.71 -2.07
N GLY A 70 53.20 9.80 -2.27
CA GLY A 70 53.21 8.46 -1.70
C GLY A 70 52.43 7.43 -2.53
N THR A 71 52.89 6.18 -2.47
CA THR A 71 52.32 4.99 -3.15
C THR A 71 51.69 3.99 -2.19
N GLU A 72 51.85 4.20 -0.88
CA GLU A 72 51.33 3.34 0.17
C GLU A 72 49.80 3.38 0.19
N VAL A 73 49.13 2.28 -0.16
CA VAL A 73 47.66 2.21 -0.24
C VAL A 73 47.04 2.00 1.15
N CYS A 74 47.57 1.05 1.92
CA CYS A 74 46.93 0.62 3.18
C CYS A 74 47.11 1.61 4.34
N VAL A 75 48.12 2.49 4.29
CA VAL A 75 48.50 3.39 5.40
C VAL A 75 47.38 4.33 5.86
N PHE A 76 46.44 4.68 4.97
CA PHE A 76 45.31 5.55 5.28
C PHE A 76 44.27 4.91 6.22
N CYS A 77 44.27 3.58 6.32
CA CYS A 77 43.37 2.79 7.17
C CYS A 77 44.14 2.01 8.23
N HIS A 78 45.29 1.42 7.87
CA HIS A 78 46.05 0.49 8.70
C HIS A 78 47.44 1.02 9.06
N THR A 79 47.80 0.93 10.34
CA THR A 79 49.07 1.45 10.84
C THR A 79 50.23 0.60 10.31
N PRO A 80 51.20 1.17 9.57
CA PRO A 80 52.39 0.45 9.16
C PRO A 80 53.20 0.05 10.40
N HIS A 81 53.56 -1.23 10.51
CA HIS A 81 54.45 -1.72 11.56
C HIS A 81 55.26 -2.90 11.05
N ASN A 82 56.54 -2.97 11.41
CA ASN A 82 57.47 -3.98 10.90
C ASN A 82 57.40 -5.28 11.72
N ALA A 83 56.26 -5.97 11.65
CA ALA A 83 56.00 -7.23 12.35
C ALA A 83 55.07 -8.13 11.50
N ASN A 84 54.80 -9.35 11.96
CA ASN A 84 53.88 -10.30 11.33
C ASN A 84 52.55 -10.39 12.12
N PRO A 85 51.54 -9.55 11.84
CA PRO A 85 50.28 -9.55 12.57
C PRO A 85 49.30 -10.59 12.02
N SER A 86 48.54 -11.23 12.91
CA SER A 86 47.29 -11.91 12.53
C SER A 86 46.12 -10.95 12.31
N ARG A 87 46.25 -9.67 12.69
CA ARG A 87 45.23 -8.62 12.52
C ARG A 87 45.83 -7.22 12.51
N ALA A 88 45.55 -6.43 11.48
CA ALA A 88 46.04 -5.05 11.35
C ALA A 88 45.40 -4.09 12.37
N LEU A 89 46.14 -3.05 12.77
CA LEU A 89 45.67 -1.95 13.62
C LEU A 89 45.03 -0.82 12.79
N TRP A 90 44.29 0.09 13.41
CA TRP A 90 43.63 1.22 12.73
C TRP A 90 44.41 2.53 12.88
N ASN A 91 44.72 3.19 11.75
CA ASN A 91 45.66 4.31 11.72
C ASN A 91 45.03 5.69 11.91
N GLN A 92 43.72 5.84 11.76
CA GLN A 92 43.06 7.15 11.98
C GLN A 92 42.89 7.46 13.47
N ARG A 93 42.74 8.74 13.78
CA ARG A 93 42.25 9.21 15.08
C ARG A 93 40.76 8.87 15.20
N LEU A 94 40.34 8.27 16.32
CA LEU A 94 38.92 8.04 16.61
C LEU A 94 38.41 9.16 17.54
N PRO A 95 37.70 10.17 17.03
CA PRO A 95 37.23 11.31 17.83
C PRO A 95 36.15 10.91 18.84
N GLY A 96 35.94 11.72 19.87
CA GLY A 96 34.87 11.55 20.87
C GLY A 96 33.45 11.85 20.36
N THR A 97 33.22 11.75 19.05
CA THR A 97 31.97 12.09 18.38
C THR A 97 30.80 11.31 18.97
N THR A 98 29.73 12.04 19.31
CA THR A 98 28.42 11.49 19.64
C THR A 98 27.49 11.75 18.45
N TYR A 99 26.83 10.72 17.98
CA TYR A 99 26.02 10.72 16.77
C TYR A 99 24.53 10.79 17.12
N ARG A 100 23.74 11.51 16.31
CA ARG A 100 22.27 11.44 16.37
C ARG A 100 21.85 10.13 15.70
N LEU A 101 21.13 9.26 16.41
CA LEU A 101 20.81 7.92 15.93
C LEU A 101 19.41 7.85 15.30
N TYR A 102 19.21 6.89 14.40
CA TYR A 102 17.89 6.53 13.85
C TYR A 102 16.85 6.33 14.96
N SER A 103 15.68 6.94 14.80
CA SER A 103 14.54 6.73 15.69
C SER A 103 13.24 6.63 14.90
N SER A 104 12.34 5.76 15.35
CA SER A 104 11.07 5.52 14.69
C SER A 104 10.10 4.85 15.66
N SER A 105 8.80 5.18 15.58
CA SER A 105 7.79 4.49 16.39
C SER A 105 7.84 2.98 16.20
N THR A 106 8.16 2.49 15.00
CA THR A 106 8.16 1.06 14.65
C THR A 106 9.41 0.31 15.08
N LEU A 107 10.46 1.01 15.53
CA LEU A 107 11.73 0.43 15.99
C LEU A 107 11.51 -0.53 17.18
N LYS A 108 12.41 -1.51 17.29
CA LYS A 108 12.48 -2.52 18.37
C LYS A 108 13.90 -2.80 18.86
N ALA A 109 14.94 -2.43 18.10
CA ALA A 109 16.33 -2.58 18.51
C ALA A 109 16.73 -1.46 19.48
N THR A 110 17.50 -1.81 20.51
CA THR A 110 18.23 -0.82 21.32
C THR A 110 19.50 -0.45 20.55
N LEU A 111 19.58 0.80 20.07
CA LEU A 111 20.75 1.30 19.36
C LEU A 111 21.81 1.81 20.34
N ASN A 112 23.07 1.55 20.06
CA ASN A 112 24.20 2.15 20.77
C ASN A 112 24.80 3.27 19.93
N GLN A 113 25.64 4.11 20.53
CA GLN A 113 26.59 4.93 19.77
C GLN A 113 27.51 4.04 18.93
N PRO A 114 27.96 4.46 17.73
CA PRO A 114 28.72 3.61 16.84
C PRO A 114 29.94 2.95 17.49
N THR A 115 30.02 1.62 17.37
CA THR A 115 31.07 0.75 17.90
C THR A 115 31.75 -0.03 16.77
N GLY A 116 32.69 -0.92 17.13
CA GLY A 116 33.26 -1.90 16.21
C GLY A 116 33.85 -1.28 14.95
N SER A 117 33.60 -1.92 13.81
CA SER A 117 34.02 -1.43 12.49
C SER A 117 33.27 -0.18 12.03
N SER A 118 32.00 0.02 12.42
CA SER A 118 31.23 1.22 12.07
C SER A 118 31.91 2.49 12.57
N ARG A 119 32.45 2.45 13.80
CA ARG A 119 33.24 3.55 14.38
C ARG A 119 34.57 3.79 13.64
N LEU A 120 35.14 2.77 13.02
CA LEU A 120 36.34 2.92 12.18
C LEU A 120 35.98 3.61 10.86
N CYS A 121 34.93 3.15 10.17
CA CYS A 121 34.40 3.80 8.96
C CYS A 121 34.07 5.28 9.22
N LEU A 122 33.31 5.57 10.28
CA LEU A 122 32.91 6.95 10.61
C LEU A 122 34.09 7.87 10.94
N SER A 123 35.26 7.36 11.37
CA SER A 123 36.46 8.22 11.54
C SER A 123 36.97 8.88 10.25
N CYS A 124 36.49 8.42 9.08
CA CYS A 124 36.63 9.10 7.79
C CYS A 124 35.28 9.65 7.28
N HIS A 125 34.21 8.87 7.45
CA HIS A 125 32.90 9.13 6.84
C HIS A 125 31.99 10.08 7.65
N ASP A 126 32.36 10.50 8.86
CA ASP A 126 31.60 11.50 9.63
C ASP A 126 32.01 12.96 9.32
N GLY A 127 33.06 13.16 8.49
CA GLY A 127 33.55 14.48 8.09
C GLY A 127 34.21 15.30 9.21
N THR A 128 34.28 14.81 10.45
CA THR A 128 34.82 15.56 11.60
C THR A 128 36.35 15.58 11.65
N VAL A 129 37.01 14.62 11.02
CA VAL A 129 38.47 14.46 11.01
C VAL A 129 39.02 14.53 9.59
N ALA A 130 40.13 15.24 9.43
CA ALA A 130 40.87 15.32 8.18
C ALA A 130 41.52 13.97 7.84
N LEU A 131 41.31 13.46 6.64
CA LEU A 131 41.72 12.09 6.24
C LEU A 131 43.25 11.87 6.29
N GLY A 132 44.03 12.96 6.28
CA GLY A 132 45.48 12.94 6.46
C GLY A 132 45.96 12.88 7.92
N LEU A 133 45.06 12.96 8.92
CA LEU A 133 45.40 12.99 10.36
C LEU A 133 45.69 11.58 10.92
N LEU A 134 46.63 10.91 10.27
CA LEU A 134 47.08 9.55 10.58
C LEU A 134 47.99 9.53 11.82
N ARG A 135 47.90 8.45 12.60
CA ARG A 135 48.76 8.20 13.78
C ARG A 135 50.22 7.94 13.38
N VAL A 136 50.41 7.22 12.28
CA VAL A 136 51.70 7.00 11.62
C VAL A 136 51.54 7.44 10.15
N PRO A 137 52.23 8.50 9.70
CA PRO A 137 52.11 8.96 8.32
C PRO A 137 52.79 7.99 7.33
N PRO A 138 52.50 8.10 6.02
CA PRO A 138 53.25 7.43 4.97
C PRO A 138 54.73 7.81 4.99
N ALA A 139 55.59 6.96 4.44
CA ALA A 139 57.02 7.23 4.28
C ALA A 139 57.30 8.50 3.44
N ALA A 140 56.37 8.87 2.55
CA ALA A 140 56.42 10.11 1.77
C ALA A 140 56.03 11.39 2.55
N GLY A 141 55.75 11.28 3.85
CA GLY A 141 55.30 12.37 4.72
C GLY A 141 53.78 12.46 4.88
N ALA A 142 53.32 13.30 5.82
CA ALA A 142 51.91 13.42 6.17
C ALA A 142 51.04 13.88 4.98
N PRO A 143 49.89 13.22 4.70
CA PRO A 143 49.03 13.61 3.58
C PRO A 143 48.32 14.95 3.83
N GLY A 144 48.37 15.86 2.87
CA GLY A 144 47.60 17.12 2.89
C GLY A 144 46.12 16.93 2.56
N LEU A 145 45.46 15.94 3.17
CA LEU A 145 44.07 15.57 2.91
C LEU A 145 43.12 16.15 3.96
N SER A 146 42.11 16.91 3.50
CA SER A 146 41.03 17.47 4.32
C SER A 146 40.05 16.41 4.84
N SER A 147 39.03 16.84 5.58
CA SER A 147 37.86 16.00 5.86
C SER A 147 37.13 15.61 4.58
N LEU A 148 36.40 14.50 4.64
CA LEU A 148 35.50 14.08 3.55
C LEU A 148 34.26 14.98 3.49
N THR A 149 33.73 15.19 2.28
CA THR A 149 32.53 16.02 2.02
C THR A 149 31.66 15.41 0.92
N GLY A 150 30.44 15.94 0.76
CA GLY A 150 29.48 15.45 -0.25
C GLY A 150 29.00 14.02 0.04
N ARG A 151 28.58 13.29 -0.99
CA ARG A 151 27.93 11.96 -0.88
C ARG A 151 28.74 10.85 -0.19
N GLY A 152 30.04 11.05 0.05
CA GLY A 152 30.86 10.13 0.83
C GLY A 152 30.79 10.37 2.35
N SER A 153 30.34 11.55 2.78
CA SER A 153 30.24 11.94 4.17
C SER A 153 28.80 11.77 4.68
N LEU A 154 28.61 10.84 5.60
CA LEU A 154 27.37 10.66 6.37
C LEU A 154 27.19 11.81 7.38
N GLY A 155 28.31 12.28 7.97
CA GLY A 155 28.28 13.29 9.02
C GLY A 155 28.12 12.69 10.42
N THR A 156 27.71 13.53 11.38
CA THR A 156 27.43 13.14 12.78
C THR A 156 25.95 12.86 13.05
N ASP A 157 25.12 12.95 12.01
CA ASP A 157 23.70 12.66 12.02
C ASP A 157 23.48 11.37 11.23
N LEU A 158 23.05 10.32 11.93
CA LEU A 158 22.72 9.00 11.38
C LEU A 158 21.22 8.72 11.61
N SER A 159 20.40 9.78 11.72
CA SER A 159 18.97 9.65 11.98
C SER A 159 18.14 9.28 10.74
N ASP A 160 18.71 9.45 9.56
CA ASP A 160 18.18 9.14 8.24
C ASP A 160 18.97 8.02 7.52
N ASP A 161 19.84 7.33 8.26
CA ASP A 161 20.57 6.14 7.88
C ASP A 161 19.91 4.86 8.43
N HIS A 162 20.12 3.74 7.73
CA HIS A 162 19.82 2.43 8.29
C HIS A 162 20.69 2.18 9.54
N PRO A 163 20.11 1.79 10.69
CA PRO A 163 20.85 1.65 11.94
C PRO A 163 21.98 0.61 11.85
N VAL A 164 23.03 0.86 12.63
CA VAL A 164 24.21 0.00 12.86
C VAL A 164 24.58 0.03 14.36
N SER A 165 25.55 -0.78 14.78
CA SER A 165 26.01 -0.89 16.18
C SER A 165 24.89 -1.22 17.17
N PHE A 166 24.03 -2.16 16.77
CA PHE A 166 23.02 -2.79 17.62
C PHE A 166 23.10 -4.31 17.47
N VAL A 167 22.74 -5.04 18.52
CA VAL A 167 22.76 -6.52 18.53
C VAL A 167 21.62 -7.06 17.65
N TYR A 168 21.97 -7.86 16.64
CA TYR A 168 21.00 -8.54 15.78
C TYR A 168 20.85 -10.00 16.22
N ASP A 169 20.02 -10.24 17.24
CA ASP A 169 19.78 -11.57 17.80
C ASP A 169 18.40 -12.15 17.44
N ALA A 170 18.17 -13.40 17.82
CA ALA A 170 16.89 -14.07 17.60
C ALA A 170 15.74 -13.46 18.43
N ARG A 171 16.06 -12.77 19.54
CA ARG A 171 15.08 -12.11 20.41
C ARG A 171 14.52 -10.85 19.76
N LEU A 172 15.38 -10.03 19.15
CA LEU A 172 15.00 -8.88 18.33
C LEU A 172 14.20 -9.33 17.10
N ALA A 173 14.63 -10.39 16.42
CA ALA A 173 13.92 -10.93 15.27
C ALA A 173 12.47 -11.31 15.64
N LEU A 174 12.30 -12.10 16.71
CA LEU A 174 11.00 -12.48 17.26
C LEU A 174 10.18 -11.26 17.74
N ALA A 175 10.80 -10.30 18.44
CA ALA A 175 10.13 -9.12 18.98
C ALA A 175 9.72 -8.09 17.91
N ARG A 176 10.29 -8.17 16.69
CA ARG A 176 9.89 -7.36 15.53
C ARG A 176 8.91 -8.08 14.61
N GLY A 177 8.96 -9.40 14.50
CA GLY A 177 8.04 -10.25 13.72
C GLY A 177 8.19 -10.19 12.19
N GLU A 178 8.91 -9.19 11.67
CA GLU A 178 9.21 -8.97 10.23
C GLU A 178 10.72 -9.07 9.96
N LEU A 179 11.44 -9.82 10.80
CA LEU A 179 12.88 -10.01 10.72
C LEU A 179 13.23 -11.52 10.73
N LEU A 180 14.18 -11.90 9.89
CA LEU A 180 14.78 -13.24 9.87
C LEU A 180 15.80 -13.42 11.00
N PRO A 181 15.92 -14.60 11.60
CA PRO A 181 16.88 -14.85 12.68
C PRO A 181 18.34 -14.73 12.18
N PRO A 182 19.30 -14.38 13.06
CA PRO A 182 20.72 -14.29 12.68
C PRO A 182 21.28 -15.58 12.07
N ALA A 183 20.73 -16.74 12.44
CA ALA A 183 21.15 -18.04 11.92
C ALA A 183 20.85 -18.27 10.42
N SER A 184 19.98 -17.46 9.80
CA SER A 184 19.73 -17.49 8.35
C SER A 184 20.52 -16.44 7.56
N LEU A 185 21.37 -15.65 8.21
CA LEU A 185 22.26 -14.73 7.50
C LEU A 185 23.34 -15.53 6.73
N PRO A 186 23.57 -15.23 5.43
CA PRO A 186 24.65 -15.84 4.67
C PRO A 186 26.00 -15.31 5.17
N LYS A 187 27.07 -16.09 4.98
CA LYS A 187 28.44 -15.67 5.33
C LYS A 187 28.89 -14.36 4.65
N SER A 188 28.22 -13.94 3.58
CA SER A 188 28.43 -12.66 2.90
C SER A 188 27.83 -11.45 3.63
N LEU A 189 26.93 -11.62 4.60
CA LEU A 189 26.46 -10.53 5.48
C LEU A 189 26.81 -10.84 6.96
N PRO A 190 28.11 -10.75 7.35
CA PRO A 190 28.54 -11.11 8.69
C PRO A 190 28.10 -10.09 9.74
N LEU A 191 27.59 -10.57 10.87
CA LEU A 191 27.60 -9.79 12.12
C LEU A 191 29.03 -9.78 12.70
N ASP A 192 29.32 -8.83 13.58
CA ASP A 192 30.61 -8.78 14.26
C ASP A 192 30.75 -9.82 15.39
N GLN A 193 31.92 -9.84 16.04
CA GLN A 193 32.26 -10.76 17.13
C GLN A 193 31.37 -10.58 18.39
N THR A 194 30.57 -9.52 18.46
CA THR A 194 29.59 -9.21 19.52
C THR A 194 28.14 -9.37 19.04
N GLN A 195 27.93 -10.02 17.89
CA GLN A 195 26.63 -10.17 17.22
C GLN A 195 25.95 -8.84 16.84
N GLN A 196 26.73 -7.76 16.70
CA GLN A 196 26.19 -6.48 16.22
C GLN A 196 26.17 -6.43 14.69
N LEU A 197 25.12 -5.82 14.14
CA LEU A 197 25.08 -5.38 12.75
C LEU A 197 25.93 -4.12 12.64
N GLN A 198 26.90 -4.10 11.73
CA GLN A 198 27.84 -2.99 11.55
C GLN A 198 27.87 -2.54 10.07
N CYS A 199 28.52 -1.43 9.74
CA CYS A 199 28.75 -1.03 8.34
C CYS A 199 29.39 -2.17 7.52
N THR A 200 30.30 -2.94 8.14
CA THR A 200 30.95 -4.10 7.50
C THR A 200 30.06 -5.33 7.35
N THR A 201 28.82 -5.31 7.84
CA THR A 201 27.82 -6.35 7.50
C THR A 201 27.36 -6.19 6.06
N CYS A 202 27.15 -4.96 5.58
CA CYS A 202 26.76 -4.68 4.20
C CYS A 202 27.93 -4.37 3.27
N HIS A 203 29.03 -3.81 3.79
CA HIS A 203 30.18 -3.37 2.98
C HIS A 203 31.47 -4.16 3.26
N ASP A 204 32.33 -4.31 2.24
CA ASP A 204 33.74 -4.65 2.40
C ASP A 204 34.63 -3.51 1.89
N PRO A 205 35.41 -2.82 2.74
CA PRO A 205 36.25 -1.70 2.28
C PRO A 205 37.33 -2.11 1.27
N HIS A 206 37.59 -3.42 1.08
CA HIS A 206 38.57 -3.94 0.14
C HIS A 206 37.97 -4.43 -1.20
N ASP A 207 36.67 -4.72 -1.26
CA ASP A 207 36.00 -5.23 -2.46
C ASP A 207 34.93 -4.25 -2.96
N ASN A 208 35.12 -3.72 -4.17
CA ASN A 208 34.18 -2.84 -4.85
C ASN A 208 33.68 -3.44 -6.18
N THR A 209 33.84 -4.74 -6.42
CA THR A 209 33.43 -5.43 -7.66
C THR A 209 31.93 -5.29 -7.97
N LEU A 210 31.10 -5.16 -6.93
CA LEU A 210 29.65 -4.95 -7.02
C LEU A 210 29.24 -3.46 -6.98
N GLY A 211 30.19 -2.54 -6.83
CA GLY A 211 29.95 -1.12 -6.59
C GLY A 211 29.49 -0.82 -5.16
N GLN A 212 29.69 0.44 -4.73
CA GLN A 212 29.37 0.92 -3.37
C GLN A 212 29.98 0.05 -2.24
N PHE A 213 31.07 -0.67 -2.53
CA PHE A 213 31.70 -1.64 -1.62
C PHE A 213 30.76 -2.75 -1.10
N LEU A 214 29.65 -3.05 -1.79
CA LEU A 214 28.62 -3.98 -1.29
C LEU A 214 29.11 -5.44 -1.28
N ARG A 215 28.88 -6.17 -0.18
CA ARG A 215 29.18 -7.61 -0.06
C ARG A 215 28.27 -8.53 -0.86
N MET A 216 27.14 -8.03 -1.34
CA MET A 216 26.24 -8.76 -2.23
C MET A 216 25.43 -7.79 -3.10
N SER A 217 24.95 -8.27 -4.25
CA SER A 217 24.17 -7.42 -5.15
C SER A 217 22.81 -7.11 -4.53
N ASN A 218 22.50 -5.83 -4.34
CA ASN A 218 21.17 -5.38 -3.88
C ASN A 218 20.13 -5.27 -5.02
N ARG A 219 20.36 -5.98 -6.15
CA ARG A 219 19.42 -6.04 -7.28
C ARG A 219 18.05 -6.53 -6.78
N THR A 220 16.98 -5.82 -7.16
CA THR A 220 15.60 -6.09 -6.69
C THR A 220 15.47 -6.22 -5.16
N SER A 221 16.30 -5.47 -4.42
CA SER A 221 16.38 -5.46 -2.96
C SER A 221 16.75 -6.79 -2.29
N ALA A 222 17.52 -7.64 -3.00
CA ALA A 222 17.94 -8.95 -2.51
C ALA A 222 18.69 -8.89 -1.16
N MET A 223 19.47 -7.83 -0.88
CA MET A 223 20.16 -7.66 0.39
C MET A 223 19.18 -7.34 1.52
N CYS A 224 18.18 -6.48 1.27
CA CYS A 224 17.15 -6.13 2.24
C CYS A 224 16.36 -7.38 2.70
N THR A 225 16.03 -8.28 1.76
CA THR A 225 15.26 -9.51 2.03
C THR A 225 16.04 -10.60 2.77
N VAL A 226 17.35 -10.42 3.02
CA VAL A 226 18.11 -11.33 3.89
C VAL A 226 17.78 -11.11 5.37
N CYS A 227 17.42 -9.87 5.74
CA CYS A 227 17.02 -9.52 7.09
C CYS A 227 15.50 -9.32 7.21
N HIS A 228 14.86 -8.67 6.24
CA HIS A 228 13.46 -8.22 6.35
C HIS A 228 12.45 -9.12 5.62
N THR A 229 11.41 -9.54 6.35
CA THR A 229 10.28 -10.35 5.86
C THR A 229 8.95 -9.62 6.08
N ILE A 230 8.72 -8.58 5.30
CA ILE A 230 7.55 -7.69 5.43
C ILE A 230 6.33 -8.31 4.72
N GLY A 231 5.63 -9.21 5.40
CA GLY A 231 4.42 -9.87 4.91
C GLY A 231 4.66 -10.67 3.61
N PRO A 232 3.62 -10.92 2.80
CA PRO A 232 3.72 -11.61 1.52
C PRO A 232 4.28 -10.69 0.40
N TRP A 233 5.37 -9.96 0.66
CA TRP A 233 5.96 -8.96 -0.26
C TRP A 233 6.10 -9.46 -1.70
N ALA A 234 6.66 -10.66 -1.89
CA ALA A 234 6.87 -11.28 -3.20
C ALA A 234 5.58 -11.54 -4.00
N SER A 235 4.41 -11.49 -3.36
CA SER A 235 3.11 -11.60 -4.03
C SER A 235 2.57 -10.25 -4.56
N SER A 236 3.04 -9.12 -4.01
CA SER A 236 2.55 -7.76 -4.28
C SER A 236 2.81 -7.29 -5.71
N SER A 237 2.05 -6.29 -6.15
CA SER A 237 2.27 -5.61 -7.44
C SER A 237 3.55 -4.79 -7.47
N HIS A 238 4.04 -4.28 -6.33
CA HIS A 238 5.29 -3.52 -6.27
C HIS A 238 6.54 -4.41 -6.38
N ALA A 239 6.56 -5.58 -5.71
CA ALA A 239 7.63 -6.57 -5.89
C ALA A 239 7.69 -7.12 -7.32
N LYS A 240 6.54 -7.24 -7.98
CA LYS A 240 6.38 -7.70 -9.37
C LYS A 240 6.48 -6.58 -10.41
N SER A 241 6.82 -5.35 -10.01
CA SER A 241 6.92 -4.20 -10.92
C SER A 241 7.95 -4.45 -12.02
N THR A 242 7.62 -3.98 -13.23
CA THR A 242 8.50 -3.93 -14.39
C THR A 242 9.17 -2.57 -14.58
N SER A 243 8.89 -1.59 -13.70
CA SER A 243 9.64 -0.32 -13.67
C SER A 243 11.12 -0.58 -13.41
N ALA A 244 11.98 0.34 -13.87
CA ALA A 244 13.38 0.40 -13.46
C ALA A 244 13.49 0.63 -11.93
N GLU A 245 12.58 1.43 -11.38
CA GLU A 245 12.38 1.66 -9.95
C GLU A 245 11.55 0.51 -9.37
N ARG A 246 12.21 -0.54 -8.86
CA ARG A 246 11.54 -1.71 -8.27
C ARG A 246 12.33 -2.36 -7.13
N GLY A 247 11.62 -3.01 -6.22
CA GLY A 247 12.14 -3.44 -4.93
C GLY A 247 11.89 -2.39 -3.83
N CYS A 248 12.36 -2.66 -2.62
CA CYS A 248 12.24 -1.76 -1.47
C CYS A 248 12.84 -0.37 -1.76
N ALA A 249 13.94 -0.33 -2.52
CA ALA A 249 14.66 0.89 -2.89
C ALA A 249 13.91 1.83 -3.86
N ALA A 250 12.71 1.45 -4.32
CA ALA A 250 11.82 2.35 -5.07
C ALA A 250 11.04 3.33 -4.16
N CYS A 251 10.99 3.05 -2.85
CA CYS A 251 10.31 3.90 -1.85
C CYS A 251 11.24 4.24 -0.67
N HIS A 252 12.08 3.28 -0.25
CA HIS A 252 13.01 3.43 0.86
C HIS A 252 14.40 3.87 0.41
N GLN A 253 15.03 4.72 1.22
CA GLN A 253 16.40 5.17 1.04
C GLN A 253 17.20 4.75 2.29
N PRO A 254 18.23 3.87 2.17
CA PRO A 254 18.94 3.33 3.34
C PRO A 254 20.01 4.27 3.92
N HIS A 255 20.36 5.35 3.22
CA HIS A 255 21.35 6.34 3.66
C HIS A 255 20.96 7.73 3.14
N GLY A 256 20.90 8.76 4.00
CA GLY A 256 20.48 10.10 3.59
C GLY A 256 18.97 10.19 3.22
N ALA A 257 18.09 9.56 4.00
CA ALA A 257 16.66 9.49 3.70
C ALA A 257 15.90 10.82 3.91
N ALA A 258 15.26 11.31 2.84
CA ALA A 258 14.52 12.59 2.85
C ALA A 258 13.34 12.62 3.86
N HIS A 259 12.80 11.47 4.26
CA HIS A 259 12.04 11.33 5.51
C HIS A 259 12.74 10.32 6.46
N PRO A 260 13.47 10.81 7.48
CA PRO A 260 14.34 9.99 8.33
C PRO A 260 13.59 8.87 9.06
N THR A 261 12.48 9.23 9.73
CA THR A 261 11.71 8.38 10.68
C THR A 261 11.21 7.06 10.09
N ARG A 262 11.19 6.90 8.76
CA ARG A 262 10.75 5.67 8.05
C ARG A 262 11.74 5.21 6.98
N LEU A 263 12.91 5.87 6.87
CA LEU A 263 13.89 5.68 5.80
C LEU A 263 13.24 5.75 4.41
N LEU A 264 12.49 6.80 4.12
CA LEU A 264 11.78 7.00 2.85
C LEU A 264 12.48 8.05 1.97
N ALA A 265 12.47 7.83 0.65
CA ALA A 265 13.27 8.57 -0.33
C ALA A 265 12.74 9.97 -0.68
N GLU A 266 11.45 10.22 -0.44
CA GLU A 266 10.78 11.50 -0.73
C GLU A 266 10.51 12.27 0.57
N ALA A 267 10.58 13.60 0.53
CA ALA A 267 10.31 14.47 1.68
C ALA A 267 8.80 14.69 1.96
N GLN A 268 7.93 14.22 1.06
CA GLN A 268 6.47 14.30 1.19
C GLN A 268 5.86 12.90 1.07
N GLU A 269 4.92 12.56 1.95
CA GLU A 269 4.37 11.22 2.08
C GLU A 269 3.65 10.73 0.81
N SER A 270 2.80 11.59 0.24
CA SER A 270 2.10 11.28 -1.02
C SER A 270 3.05 11.12 -2.21
N ARG A 271 4.20 11.84 -2.22
CA ARG A 271 5.20 11.73 -3.29
C ARG A 271 5.85 10.34 -3.35
N VAL A 272 5.99 9.63 -2.24
CA VAL A 272 6.48 8.23 -2.20
C VAL A 272 5.65 7.32 -3.14
N CYS A 273 4.35 7.58 -3.28
CA CYS A 273 3.51 6.88 -4.24
C CYS A 273 3.45 7.59 -5.61
N LEU A 274 3.35 8.92 -5.61
CA LEU A 274 3.09 9.72 -6.81
C LEU A 274 4.30 9.85 -7.75
N VAL A 275 5.53 9.53 -7.34
CA VAL A 275 6.67 9.36 -8.28
C VAL A 275 6.31 8.40 -9.43
N CYS A 276 5.60 7.32 -9.11
CA CYS A 276 5.09 6.35 -10.09
C CYS A 276 3.63 6.61 -10.49
N HIS A 277 2.76 6.94 -9.52
CA HIS A 277 1.31 7.04 -9.70
C HIS A 277 0.80 8.39 -10.22
N ASN A 278 1.70 9.27 -10.67
CA ASN A 278 1.44 10.35 -11.66
C ASN A 278 1.14 9.81 -13.08
N GLY A 279 1.19 8.49 -13.29
CA GLY A 279 0.91 7.82 -14.55
C GLY A 279 2.06 7.78 -15.55
N ARG A 280 3.29 8.17 -15.16
CA ARG A 280 4.51 8.04 -16.00
C ARG A 280 5.10 6.63 -15.91
N ALA A 281 5.38 6.15 -14.69
CA ALA A 281 5.94 4.81 -14.48
C ALA A 281 4.88 3.75 -14.15
N ALA A 282 3.78 4.13 -13.47
CA ALA A 282 2.62 3.25 -13.29
C ALA A 282 1.61 3.43 -14.44
N SER A 283 0.91 2.35 -14.80
CA SER A 283 -0.17 2.37 -15.81
C SER A 283 -1.44 3.12 -15.37
N ARG A 284 -1.47 3.59 -14.11
CA ARG A 284 -2.59 4.27 -13.47
C ARG A 284 -2.14 5.63 -12.96
N ASN A 285 -2.92 6.66 -13.30
CA ASN A 285 -2.76 7.98 -12.72
C ASN A 285 -3.86 8.22 -11.66
N VAL A 286 -3.46 8.63 -10.46
CA VAL A 286 -4.36 8.99 -9.35
C VAL A 286 -4.28 10.48 -8.98
N GLU A 287 -3.18 11.15 -9.36
CA GLU A 287 -2.89 12.53 -9.00
C GLU A 287 -4.02 13.54 -9.33
N PRO A 288 -4.69 13.48 -10.51
CA PRO A 288 -5.76 14.41 -10.83
C PRO A 288 -7.10 14.11 -10.12
N GLU A 289 -7.27 12.93 -9.52
CA GLU A 289 -8.50 12.61 -8.80
C GLU A 289 -8.59 13.38 -7.47
N PHE A 290 -7.44 13.60 -6.82
CA PHE A 290 -7.33 14.42 -5.61
C PHE A 290 -7.49 15.92 -5.86
N LEU A 291 -7.61 16.36 -7.12
CA LEU A 291 -7.91 17.74 -7.53
C LEU A 291 -9.41 17.97 -7.81
N LYS A 292 -10.26 16.95 -7.63
CA LYS A 292 -11.71 17.05 -7.87
C LYS A 292 -12.46 17.70 -6.70
N LEU A 293 -13.65 18.24 -6.99
CA LEU A 293 -14.51 18.99 -6.06
C LEU A 293 -14.78 18.27 -4.73
N SER A 294 -14.85 16.93 -4.74
CA SER A 294 -14.94 16.11 -3.54
C SER A 294 -13.84 15.06 -3.59
N ALA A 295 -12.83 15.15 -2.72
CA ALA A 295 -11.69 14.23 -2.67
C ALA A 295 -11.25 13.95 -1.23
N HIS A 296 -10.53 12.85 -1.01
CA HIS A 296 -9.80 12.63 0.24
C HIS A 296 -8.57 13.56 0.29
N PRO A 297 -8.39 14.39 1.33
CA PRO A 297 -7.39 15.46 1.33
C PRO A 297 -5.96 14.98 1.65
N VAL A 298 -5.41 14.05 0.85
CA VAL A 298 -4.07 13.44 1.02
C VAL A 298 -2.89 14.42 0.90
N TYR A 299 -3.13 15.68 0.55
CA TYR A 299 -2.14 16.76 0.54
C TYR A 299 -2.22 17.66 1.79
N ALA A 300 -3.28 17.55 2.60
CA ALA A 300 -3.43 18.27 3.87
C ALA A 300 -2.88 17.49 5.08
N SER A 301 -2.21 16.37 4.83
CA SER A 301 -1.75 15.41 5.83
C SER A 301 -0.43 14.81 5.34
N ASN A 302 0.67 15.16 6.00
CA ASN A 302 2.03 14.78 5.58
C ASN A 302 2.83 14.32 6.80
N TRP A 303 3.23 13.04 6.81
CA TRP A 303 3.94 12.39 7.92
C TRP A 303 3.17 12.38 9.26
N VAL A 304 1.83 12.39 9.16
CA VAL A 304 0.93 12.31 10.32
C VAL A 304 0.49 10.88 10.66
N HIS A 305 0.61 9.96 9.70
CA HIS A 305 0.25 8.55 9.87
C HIS A 305 1.33 7.78 10.65
N ASP A 306 0.92 7.06 11.70
CA ASP A 306 1.77 6.13 12.42
C ASP A 306 1.25 4.68 12.35
N PRO A 307 2.05 3.70 11.88
CA PRO A 307 1.66 2.29 11.88
C PRO A 307 1.34 1.67 13.25
N ARG A 308 1.50 2.40 14.36
CA ARG A 308 1.08 2.00 15.72
C ARG A 308 -0.07 2.84 16.30
N GLU A 309 -0.73 3.70 15.53
CA GLU A 309 -1.87 4.49 15.98
C GLU A 309 -3.13 3.65 16.26
N ASP A 310 -4.00 4.11 17.17
CA ASP A 310 -5.33 3.52 17.37
C ASP A 310 -6.38 4.41 16.66
N PRO A 311 -7.14 3.89 15.68
CA PRO A 311 -8.18 4.68 15.00
C PRO A 311 -9.28 5.18 15.93
N ARG A 312 -9.42 4.62 17.13
CA ARG A 312 -10.34 5.15 18.17
C ARG A 312 -9.91 6.50 18.73
N THR A 313 -8.62 6.84 18.69
CA THR A 313 -8.06 8.01 19.39
C THR A 313 -7.23 8.94 18.50
N MET A 314 -6.75 8.49 17.34
CA MET A 314 -5.98 9.32 16.40
C MET A 314 -6.75 10.57 15.95
N PRO A 315 -6.07 11.71 15.71
CA PRO A 315 -6.63 12.81 14.93
C PRO A 315 -7.00 12.33 13.53
N ARG A 316 -8.20 12.67 13.04
CA ARG A 316 -8.63 12.34 11.68
C ARG A 316 -7.70 12.96 10.65
N HIS A 317 -7.03 12.12 9.87
CA HIS A 317 -6.24 12.46 8.70
C HIS A 317 -6.52 11.44 7.58
N VAL A 318 -5.87 11.60 6.42
CA VAL A 318 -5.84 10.55 5.39
C VAL A 318 -4.56 10.65 4.56
N THR A 319 -3.87 9.53 4.37
CA THR A 319 -2.73 9.37 3.46
C THR A 319 -2.92 8.13 2.58
N CYS A 320 -1.98 7.82 1.69
CA CYS A 320 -2.04 6.59 0.89
C CYS A 320 -2.00 5.32 1.77
N ALA A 321 -1.28 5.37 2.91
CA ALA A 321 -1.08 4.22 3.80
C ALA A 321 -2.35 3.85 4.59
N ASP A 322 -3.26 4.81 4.82
CA ASP A 322 -4.52 4.56 5.52
C ASP A 322 -5.43 3.57 4.80
N CYS A 323 -5.42 3.56 3.46
CA CYS A 323 -6.23 2.66 2.65
C CYS A 323 -5.42 1.49 2.05
N HIS A 324 -4.11 1.66 1.84
CA HIS A 324 -3.28 0.71 1.10
C HIS A 324 -2.07 0.24 1.91
N ASN A 325 -1.85 -1.07 1.98
CA ASN A 325 -0.57 -1.61 2.43
C ASN A 325 0.35 -1.81 1.22
N PRO A 326 1.36 -0.95 0.97
CA PRO A 326 2.20 -1.04 -0.23
C PRO A 326 2.98 -2.35 -0.31
N HIS A 327 3.22 -3.03 0.83
CA HIS A 327 3.91 -4.32 0.87
C HIS A 327 3.02 -5.50 0.45
N GLN A 328 1.70 -5.31 0.33
CA GLN A 328 0.73 -6.37 0.06
C GLN A 328 -0.22 -6.08 -1.12
N ALA A 329 -0.41 -4.80 -1.48
CA ALA A 329 -1.30 -4.38 -2.55
C ALA A 329 -1.03 -5.13 -3.88
N SER A 330 -2.10 -5.60 -4.51
CA SER A 330 -2.04 -6.51 -5.65
C SER A 330 -3.14 -6.24 -6.68
N ALA A 331 -2.95 -6.66 -7.93
CA ALA A 331 -3.97 -6.56 -8.99
C ALA A 331 -5.13 -7.60 -8.90
N THR A 332 -5.26 -8.33 -7.79
CA THR A 332 -6.27 -9.39 -7.63
C THR A 332 -7.68 -8.83 -7.42
N GLY A 333 -8.63 -9.19 -8.29
CA GLY A 333 -10.05 -8.95 -8.04
C GLY A 333 -10.62 -9.81 -6.89
N SER A 334 -11.83 -9.45 -6.44
CA SER A 334 -12.62 -10.20 -5.45
C SER A 334 -14.09 -9.78 -5.52
N SER A 335 -15.02 -10.63 -5.05
CA SER A 335 -16.44 -10.30 -4.92
C SER A 335 -16.75 -9.51 -3.63
N ALA A 336 -17.81 -8.72 -3.67
CA ALA A 336 -18.33 -8.03 -2.50
C ALA A 336 -18.72 -9.03 -1.38
N PRO A 337 -18.53 -8.67 -0.09
CA PRO A 337 -18.02 -7.41 0.43
C PRO A 337 -16.49 -7.48 0.68
N SER A 338 -15.81 -8.50 0.19
CA SER A 338 -14.40 -8.80 0.48
C SER A 338 -13.45 -7.69 0.02
N VAL A 339 -12.34 -7.48 0.74
CA VAL A 339 -11.29 -6.54 0.31
C VAL A 339 -10.81 -6.86 -1.10
N SER A 340 -10.62 -5.81 -1.90
CA SER A 340 -10.01 -5.89 -3.23
C SER A 340 -8.47 -5.93 -3.11
N GLY A 341 -7.79 -6.40 -4.16
CA GLY A 341 -6.33 -6.50 -4.18
C GLY A 341 -5.57 -5.22 -3.82
N PRO A 342 -6.00 -4.01 -4.23
CA PRO A 342 -5.39 -2.76 -3.79
C PRO A 342 -5.49 -2.50 -2.28
N LEU A 343 -6.52 -3.02 -1.61
CA LEU A 343 -6.76 -2.86 -0.16
C LEU A 343 -6.21 -4.06 0.66
N ARG A 344 -5.59 -5.04 0.00
CA ARG A 344 -5.01 -6.23 0.66
C ARG A 344 -3.99 -5.81 1.70
N GLY A 345 -4.09 -6.37 2.91
CA GLY A 345 -3.15 -6.11 4.00
C GLY A 345 -3.34 -4.78 4.74
N ALA A 346 -4.35 -3.97 4.39
CA ALA A 346 -4.69 -2.75 5.12
C ALA A 346 -5.39 -3.07 6.45
N SER A 347 -5.19 -2.23 7.47
CA SER A 347 -5.92 -2.30 8.74
C SER A 347 -7.37 -1.81 8.58
N GLY A 348 -8.24 -2.23 9.49
CA GLY A 348 -9.66 -1.87 9.47
C GLY A 348 -10.28 -1.68 10.86
N VAL A 349 -11.58 -1.42 10.89
CA VAL A 349 -12.47 -1.47 12.07
C VAL A 349 -13.71 -2.28 11.70
N ASN A 350 -14.04 -3.28 12.51
CA ASN A 350 -15.19 -4.14 12.25
C ASN A 350 -16.53 -3.52 12.74
N LEU A 351 -17.63 -4.23 12.53
CA LEU A 351 -18.98 -3.77 12.90
C LEU A 351 -19.18 -3.56 14.41
N SER A 352 -18.41 -4.21 15.29
CA SER A 352 -18.45 -3.95 16.74
C SER A 352 -17.57 -2.77 17.18
N GLY A 353 -16.89 -2.09 16.25
CA GLY A 353 -16.00 -0.96 16.55
C GLY A 353 -14.60 -1.38 17.03
N ALA A 354 -14.23 -2.65 16.88
CA ALA A 354 -12.90 -3.15 17.20
C ALA A 354 -11.96 -2.98 15.98
N PRO A 355 -10.76 -2.40 16.15
CA PRO A 355 -9.73 -2.40 15.12
C PRO A 355 -9.32 -3.83 14.76
N VAL A 356 -9.13 -4.08 13.46
CA VAL A 356 -8.59 -5.33 12.93
C VAL A 356 -7.24 -5.05 12.27
N ARG A 357 -6.23 -5.88 12.60
CA ARG A 357 -4.87 -5.76 12.03
C ARG A 357 -4.87 -5.81 10.50
N GLU A 358 -5.84 -6.53 9.93
CA GLU A 358 -5.96 -6.78 8.50
C GLU A 358 -7.44 -6.97 8.16
N ALA A 359 -7.97 -6.09 7.32
CA ALA A 359 -9.36 -6.09 6.90
C ALA A 359 -9.66 -7.30 6.00
N ARG A 360 -10.82 -7.93 6.23
CA ARG A 360 -11.39 -9.00 5.40
C ARG A 360 -12.43 -8.45 4.44
N TYR A 361 -13.17 -7.43 4.88
CA TYR A 361 -14.20 -6.77 4.10
C TYR A 361 -13.82 -5.31 3.82
N GLU A 362 -14.18 -4.80 2.65
CA GLU A 362 -13.82 -3.45 2.22
C GLU A 362 -14.34 -2.37 3.18
N TYR A 363 -15.57 -2.54 3.68
CA TYR A 363 -16.15 -1.60 4.63
C TYR A 363 -15.27 -1.44 5.88
N GLU A 364 -14.54 -2.47 6.33
CA GLU A 364 -13.70 -2.37 7.53
C GLU A 364 -12.59 -1.32 7.37
N VAL A 365 -12.05 -1.16 6.16
CA VAL A 365 -11.05 -0.11 5.86
C VAL A 365 -11.69 1.27 5.99
N CYS A 366 -12.87 1.47 5.40
CA CYS A 366 -13.64 2.71 5.47
C CYS A 366 -14.07 3.04 6.92
N LEU A 367 -14.48 2.05 7.69
CA LEU A 367 -14.99 2.23 9.05
C LEU A 367 -13.93 2.71 10.05
N LYS A 368 -12.63 2.66 9.73
CA LYS A 368 -11.58 3.33 10.53
C LYS A 368 -11.90 4.82 10.74
N CYS A 369 -12.27 5.52 9.67
CA CYS A 369 -12.58 6.94 9.71
C CYS A 369 -14.09 7.23 9.76
N HIS A 370 -14.93 6.36 9.18
CA HIS A 370 -16.38 6.56 9.04
C HIS A 370 -17.25 5.77 10.03
N GLY A 371 -16.66 4.86 10.84
CA GLY A 371 -17.38 3.93 11.71
C GLY A 371 -17.26 4.17 13.22
N LEU A 372 -16.40 5.08 13.65
CA LEU A 372 -16.07 5.25 15.08
C LEU A 372 -16.75 6.43 15.76
N ARG A 373 -16.89 7.56 15.06
CA ARG A 373 -17.52 8.80 15.55
C ARG A 373 -18.21 9.49 14.37
N ASP A 374 -19.24 10.29 14.61
CA ASP A 374 -19.84 11.08 13.54
C ASP A 374 -18.82 12.04 12.89
N PRO A 375 -18.96 12.39 11.61
CA PRO A 375 -18.24 13.50 11.01
C PRO A 375 -18.61 14.82 11.72
N ALA A 376 -17.64 15.71 11.89
CA ALA A 376 -17.87 17.07 12.43
C ALA A 376 -18.33 18.07 11.35
N THR A 377 -18.32 17.68 10.07
CA THR A 377 -18.70 18.54 8.95
C THR A 377 -20.22 18.78 8.88
N PRO A 378 -20.67 19.90 8.29
CA PRO A 378 -22.08 20.09 7.93
C PRO A 378 -22.58 19.01 6.95
N GLY A 379 -23.87 18.70 7.02
CA GLY A 379 -24.53 17.70 6.19
C GLY A 379 -25.97 17.47 6.65
N ILE A 380 -26.66 16.55 5.98
CA ILE A 380 -28.06 16.20 6.27
C ILE A 380 -28.23 15.79 7.74
N ILE A 381 -29.27 16.29 8.39
CA ILE A 381 -29.71 15.87 9.73
C ILE A 381 -30.95 15.00 9.56
N ARG A 382 -30.90 13.76 10.07
CA ARG A 382 -31.98 12.77 9.95
C ARG A 382 -32.63 12.43 11.29
N GLN A 383 -33.78 11.77 11.23
CA GLN A 383 -34.55 11.33 12.40
C GLN A 383 -33.76 10.44 13.38
N ASP A 384 -32.91 9.52 12.88
CA ASP A 384 -32.03 8.72 13.75
C ASP A 384 -30.77 9.48 14.23
N ASN A 385 -30.52 10.69 13.71
CA ASN A 385 -29.44 11.62 14.07
C ASN A 385 -28.03 11.03 14.25
N THR A 386 -27.75 9.93 13.55
CA THR A 386 -26.40 9.37 13.31
C THR A 386 -25.92 9.83 11.93
N ARG A 387 -24.60 9.96 11.78
CA ARG A 387 -23.87 9.98 10.51
C ARG A 387 -22.64 9.05 10.56
N ASN A 388 -22.66 8.09 11.48
CA ASN A 388 -21.69 7.03 11.67
C ASN A 388 -22.14 5.81 10.86
N VAL A 389 -21.49 5.60 9.71
CA VAL A 389 -21.88 4.60 8.71
C VAL A 389 -21.94 3.19 9.29
N ARG A 390 -21.11 2.86 10.30
CA ARG A 390 -21.14 1.54 10.98
C ARG A 390 -22.48 1.27 11.66
N LEU A 391 -23.11 2.31 12.22
CA LEU A 391 -24.40 2.20 12.91
C LEU A 391 -25.59 2.23 11.93
N GLU A 392 -25.38 2.68 10.69
CA GLU A 392 -26.39 2.69 9.64
C GLU A 392 -26.41 1.38 8.84
N ILE A 393 -25.24 0.80 8.51
CA ILE A 393 -25.12 -0.48 7.79
C ILE A 393 -25.21 -1.73 8.69
N ASP A 394 -25.48 -1.57 9.99
CA ASP A 394 -25.53 -2.66 10.95
C ASP A 394 -26.60 -3.70 10.56
N PRO A 395 -26.26 -5.00 10.36
CA PRO A 395 -27.23 -6.05 10.04
C PRO A 395 -28.37 -6.23 11.07
N GLY A 396 -28.21 -5.70 12.29
CA GLY A 396 -29.27 -5.62 13.29
C GLY A 396 -30.39 -4.63 12.96
N ASN A 397 -30.16 -3.63 12.10
CA ASN A 397 -31.11 -2.58 11.78
C ASN A 397 -32.38 -3.09 11.06
N ALA A 398 -33.44 -2.28 11.10
CA ALA A 398 -34.72 -2.56 10.43
C ALA A 398 -34.61 -2.55 8.89
N SER A 399 -33.69 -1.75 8.33
CA SER A 399 -33.22 -1.89 6.95
C SER A 399 -31.85 -1.25 6.71
N TYR A 400 -31.12 -1.75 5.72
CA TYR A 400 -29.77 -1.31 5.33
C TYR A 400 -29.50 -1.72 3.87
N HIS A 401 -28.61 -1.01 3.18
CA HIS A 401 -28.06 -1.50 1.91
C HIS A 401 -27.05 -2.63 2.16
N PRO A 402 -26.91 -3.61 1.25
CA PRO A 402 -26.26 -4.88 1.54
C PRO A 402 -24.71 -4.83 1.47
N ILE A 403 -24.11 -3.96 2.28
CA ILE A 403 -22.67 -3.79 2.46
C ILE A 403 -22.10 -4.81 3.46
N ALA A 404 -22.78 -4.97 4.60
CA ALA A 404 -22.33 -5.80 5.71
C ALA A 404 -22.93 -7.22 5.69
N ALA A 405 -24.17 -7.33 5.23
CA ALA A 405 -24.94 -8.57 5.11
C ALA A 405 -25.98 -8.44 3.99
N VAL A 406 -26.62 -9.54 3.61
CA VAL A 406 -27.73 -9.55 2.64
C VAL A 406 -28.90 -8.71 3.18
N GLY A 407 -29.62 -8.02 2.28
CA GLY A 407 -30.71 -7.12 2.62
C GLY A 407 -31.88 -7.82 3.33
N ARG A 408 -32.61 -7.07 4.16
CA ARG A 408 -33.73 -7.57 4.97
C ARG A 408 -34.97 -8.00 4.17
N ASP A 409 -35.08 -7.62 2.90
CA ASP A 409 -36.24 -7.89 2.04
C ASP A 409 -35.86 -8.91 0.93
N PRO A 410 -36.15 -10.21 1.12
CA PRO A 410 -35.84 -11.24 0.12
C PRO A 410 -36.77 -11.19 -1.11
N ALA A 411 -37.87 -10.42 -1.05
CA ALA A 411 -38.80 -10.21 -2.16
C ALA A 411 -38.45 -8.97 -3.00
N LEU A 412 -37.34 -8.28 -2.68
CA LEU A 412 -36.87 -7.11 -3.40
C LEU A 412 -36.67 -7.42 -4.89
N SER A 413 -37.46 -6.74 -5.72
CA SER A 413 -37.47 -6.83 -7.18
C SER A 413 -37.20 -5.45 -7.78
N GLY A 414 -37.21 -5.33 -9.11
CA GLY A 414 -36.92 -4.06 -9.77
C GLY A 414 -35.44 -3.66 -9.72
N LEU A 415 -34.55 -4.65 -9.75
CA LEU A 415 -33.11 -4.46 -9.78
C LEU A 415 -32.56 -4.53 -11.21
N GLN A 416 -31.45 -3.85 -11.46
CA GLN A 416 -30.76 -3.88 -12.75
C GLN A 416 -30.12 -5.26 -13.01
N PRO A 417 -29.94 -5.67 -14.29
CA PRO A 417 -29.31 -6.94 -14.63
C PRO A 417 -27.94 -7.11 -13.95
N GLY A 418 -27.77 -8.24 -13.25
CA GLY A 418 -26.59 -8.52 -12.41
C GLY A 418 -26.80 -8.31 -10.92
N HIS A 419 -27.89 -7.67 -10.49
CA HIS A 419 -28.25 -7.50 -9.08
C HIS A 419 -29.50 -8.32 -8.69
N THR A 420 -29.53 -8.78 -7.44
CA THR A 420 -30.59 -9.59 -6.82
C THR A 420 -30.82 -9.15 -5.36
N ALA A 421 -31.94 -9.54 -4.75
CA ALA A 421 -32.16 -9.34 -3.31
C ALA A 421 -31.06 -9.97 -2.43
N SER A 422 -30.40 -11.02 -2.93
CA SER A 422 -29.27 -11.72 -2.30
C SER A 422 -27.88 -11.14 -2.61
N SER A 423 -27.79 -10.09 -3.42
CA SER A 423 -26.51 -9.47 -3.79
C SER A 423 -25.91 -8.68 -2.63
N LEU A 424 -24.60 -8.82 -2.45
CA LEU A 424 -23.78 -7.93 -1.62
C LEU A 424 -23.13 -6.88 -2.51
N ILE A 425 -22.95 -5.66 -1.98
CA ILE A 425 -22.34 -4.52 -2.67
C ILE A 425 -21.18 -3.93 -1.85
N ARG A 426 -20.47 -2.96 -2.42
CA ARG A 426 -19.32 -2.29 -1.81
C ARG A 426 -19.54 -0.81 -1.53
N CYS A 427 -18.77 -0.29 -0.56
CA CYS A 427 -18.61 1.14 -0.37
C CYS A 427 -18.10 1.80 -1.65
N SER A 428 -17.11 1.22 -2.33
CA SER A 428 -16.57 1.72 -3.61
C SER A 428 -17.47 1.51 -4.84
N GLU A 429 -18.63 0.86 -4.72
CA GLU A 429 -19.62 0.80 -5.81
C GLU A 429 -20.57 2.02 -5.79
N CYS A 430 -20.69 2.69 -4.64
CA CYS A 430 -21.34 4.01 -4.52
C CYS A 430 -20.33 5.16 -4.44
N HIS A 431 -19.18 4.95 -3.80
CA HIS A 431 -18.10 5.93 -3.62
C HIS A 431 -16.88 5.60 -4.49
N ASP A 432 -17.00 5.91 -5.79
CA ASP A 432 -15.94 5.73 -6.78
C ASP A 432 -15.59 7.08 -7.43
N ASN A 433 -14.51 7.06 -8.21
CA ASN A 433 -14.21 8.08 -9.21
C ASN A 433 -15.31 8.12 -10.29
N ASP A 434 -15.89 9.30 -10.53
CA ASP A 434 -16.93 9.53 -11.57
C ASP A 434 -16.47 9.27 -13.01
N GLU A 435 -15.15 9.20 -13.24
CA GLU A 435 -14.52 8.90 -14.53
C GLU A 435 -13.89 7.50 -14.58
N ALA A 436 -14.27 6.61 -13.64
CA ALA A 436 -13.80 5.24 -13.52
C ALA A 436 -14.14 4.37 -14.75
N SER A 437 -13.29 4.46 -15.78
CA SER A 437 -13.42 3.74 -17.04
C SER A 437 -12.64 2.42 -17.02
N PHE A 438 -13.32 1.31 -17.35
CA PHE A 438 -12.65 0.04 -17.60
C PHE A 438 -11.65 0.21 -18.76
N GLY A 439 -10.37 -0.03 -18.50
CA GLY A 439 -9.28 0.15 -19.47
C GLY A 439 -8.65 1.55 -19.53
N GLY A 440 -9.25 2.58 -18.92
CA GLY A 440 -8.67 3.94 -18.89
C GLY A 440 -7.47 4.08 -17.94
N ARG A 441 -6.68 5.16 -18.07
CA ARG A 441 -5.61 5.53 -17.11
C ARG A 441 -6.14 6.03 -15.76
N ARG A 442 -7.41 6.47 -15.73
CA ARG A 442 -8.17 6.80 -14.50
C ARG A 442 -8.18 5.62 -13.52
N THR A 443 -8.32 5.93 -12.23
CA THR A 443 -8.30 4.96 -11.13
C THR A 443 -9.69 4.78 -10.52
N ARG A 444 -10.09 3.53 -10.28
CA ARG A 444 -11.18 3.21 -9.34
C ARG A 444 -10.73 3.40 -7.90
N GLY A 445 -11.68 3.63 -7.00
CA GLY A 445 -11.50 3.86 -5.57
C GLY A 445 -11.89 5.29 -5.17
N PRO A 446 -12.19 5.53 -3.89
CA PRO A 446 -12.74 6.79 -3.37
C PRO A 446 -11.71 7.92 -3.27
N HIS A 447 -10.84 8.09 -4.27
CA HIS A 447 -9.80 9.13 -4.29
C HIS A 447 -10.43 10.53 -4.41
N GLY A 448 -11.29 10.70 -5.41
CA GLY A 448 -12.07 11.91 -5.62
C GLY A 448 -13.06 11.79 -6.78
N SER A 449 -14.11 12.61 -6.73
CA SER A 449 -15.17 12.68 -7.72
C SER A 449 -15.71 14.12 -7.86
N ARG A 450 -16.32 14.45 -9.01
CA ARG A 450 -17.08 15.69 -9.18
C ARG A 450 -18.37 15.73 -8.34
N PHE A 451 -18.88 14.57 -7.92
CA PHE A 451 -20.10 14.43 -7.12
C PHE A 451 -19.75 14.25 -5.63
N LYS A 452 -20.46 14.96 -4.74
CA LYS A 452 -20.19 15.00 -3.30
C LYS A 452 -21.18 14.10 -2.52
N PRO A 453 -20.76 13.31 -1.51
CA PRO A 453 -19.38 13.10 -1.06
C PRO A 453 -18.71 11.92 -1.80
N ILE A 454 -17.78 12.23 -2.70
CA ILE A 454 -17.01 11.28 -3.52
C ILE A 454 -17.91 10.18 -4.13
N LEU A 455 -18.92 10.56 -4.90
CA LEU A 455 -19.90 9.60 -5.45
C LEU A 455 -19.55 9.16 -6.87
N ALA A 456 -19.74 7.88 -7.18
CA ALA A 456 -19.48 7.29 -8.50
C ALA A 456 -20.36 7.88 -9.62
N ARG A 457 -21.52 8.43 -9.25
CA ARG A 457 -22.51 9.07 -10.12
C ARG A 457 -23.25 10.17 -9.35
N GLU A 458 -24.02 10.96 -10.07
CA GLU A 458 -24.87 11.98 -9.49
C GLU A 458 -25.95 11.40 -8.56
N TYR A 459 -26.11 12.03 -7.40
CA TYR A 459 -27.25 11.87 -6.49
C TYR A 459 -27.53 13.24 -5.86
N GLN A 460 -28.56 13.91 -6.35
CA GLN A 460 -28.97 15.21 -5.83
C GLN A 460 -29.79 15.01 -4.55
N GLN A 461 -29.18 15.33 -3.40
CA GLN A 461 -29.78 15.22 -2.07
C GLN A 461 -30.43 16.53 -1.58
N GLY A 462 -30.64 17.49 -2.49
CA GLY A 462 -31.25 18.78 -2.16
C GLY A 462 -32.76 18.67 -1.95
N ASP A 463 -33.35 19.81 -1.58
CA ASP A 463 -34.80 19.98 -1.52
C ASP A 463 -35.18 21.44 -1.88
N PRO A 464 -36.15 21.68 -2.78
CA PRO A 464 -36.72 20.71 -3.72
C PRO A 464 -35.69 20.26 -4.79
N VAL A 465 -35.89 19.04 -5.30
CA VAL A 465 -35.17 18.44 -6.44
C VAL A 465 -36.16 17.54 -7.18
N LEU A 466 -36.35 17.77 -8.48
CA LEU A 466 -37.13 16.88 -9.34
C LEU A 466 -36.34 15.61 -9.65
N GLU A 467 -37.01 14.46 -9.59
CA GLU A 467 -36.41 13.19 -10.03
C GLU A 467 -36.15 13.21 -11.55
N SER A 468 -34.99 12.69 -11.93
CA SER A 468 -34.63 12.39 -13.31
C SER A 468 -33.61 11.24 -13.35
N PRO A 469 -33.40 10.58 -14.51
CA PRO A 469 -32.34 9.60 -14.70
C PRO A 469 -30.93 10.10 -14.32
N GLN A 470 -30.72 11.43 -14.32
CA GLN A 470 -29.49 12.12 -13.94
C GLN A 470 -29.46 12.41 -12.42
N SER A 471 -30.46 13.12 -11.88
CA SER A 471 -30.47 13.54 -10.47
C SER A 471 -30.52 12.36 -9.47
N ALA A 472 -30.93 11.17 -9.92
CA ALA A 472 -30.85 9.91 -9.16
C ALA A 472 -29.99 8.82 -9.86
N ALA A 473 -29.05 9.21 -10.73
CA ALA A 473 -28.21 8.29 -11.52
C ALA A 473 -27.47 7.23 -10.68
N LEU A 474 -27.04 7.58 -9.47
CA LEU A 474 -26.41 6.64 -8.55
C LEU A 474 -27.34 5.47 -8.21
N CYS A 475 -28.58 5.76 -7.78
CA CYS A 475 -29.60 4.78 -7.43
C CYS A 475 -29.93 3.86 -8.62
N TYR A 476 -29.99 4.41 -9.83
CA TYR A 476 -30.29 3.66 -11.05
C TYR A 476 -29.14 2.78 -11.58
N THR A 477 -27.99 2.75 -10.89
CA THR A 477 -26.95 1.72 -11.10
C THR A 477 -27.43 0.33 -10.67
N CYS A 478 -28.21 0.25 -9.58
CA CYS A 478 -28.67 -1.01 -9.00
C CYS A 478 -30.19 -1.22 -9.12
N HIS A 479 -30.99 -0.15 -9.18
CA HIS A 479 -32.45 -0.23 -9.31
C HIS A 479 -32.95 0.20 -10.69
N THR A 480 -34.03 -0.39 -11.18
CA THR A 480 -34.69 0.10 -12.40
C THR A 480 -35.57 1.31 -12.07
N ARG A 481 -35.48 2.36 -12.88
CA ARG A 481 -36.23 3.61 -12.67
C ARG A 481 -37.74 3.40 -12.61
N SER A 482 -38.27 2.49 -13.44
CA SER A 482 -39.69 2.11 -13.41
C SER A 482 -40.09 1.54 -12.06
N ALA A 483 -39.36 0.54 -11.54
CA ALA A 483 -39.73 -0.10 -10.27
C ALA A 483 -39.65 0.84 -9.06
N VAL A 484 -38.75 1.84 -9.08
CA VAL A 484 -38.64 2.83 -7.98
C VAL A 484 -39.69 3.95 -8.09
N VAL A 485 -39.95 4.47 -9.29
CA VAL A 485 -40.76 5.70 -9.45
C VAL A 485 -42.25 5.41 -9.72
N SER A 486 -42.57 4.42 -10.56
CA SER A 486 -43.92 4.18 -11.08
C SER A 486 -44.45 2.74 -10.87
N GLY A 487 -43.61 1.80 -10.47
CA GLY A 487 -43.97 0.40 -10.16
C GLY A 487 -44.27 0.13 -8.68
N VAL A 488 -44.40 1.18 -7.88
CA VAL A 488 -44.61 1.14 -6.42
C VAL A 488 -46.07 1.38 -6.03
N ARG A 489 -46.53 0.73 -4.95
CA ARG A 489 -47.83 1.00 -4.30
C ARG A 489 -47.78 2.17 -3.29
N PHE A 490 -46.64 2.83 -3.20
CA PHE A 490 -46.53 4.18 -2.66
C PHE A 490 -46.37 5.12 -3.86
N PRO A 491 -47.14 6.22 -3.98
CA PRO A 491 -47.08 7.08 -5.15
C PRO A 491 -45.82 7.98 -5.10
N HIS A 492 -44.67 7.41 -5.47
CA HIS A 492 -43.41 8.16 -5.55
C HIS A 492 -43.49 9.26 -6.61
N GLU A 493 -44.03 9.00 -7.80
CA GLU A 493 -44.20 10.01 -8.86
C GLU A 493 -44.83 11.33 -8.35
N VAL A 494 -45.90 11.24 -7.55
CA VAL A 494 -46.56 12.39 -6.93
C VAL A 494 -45.61 13.22 -6.05
N HIS A 495 -44.77 12.58 -5.23
CA HIS A 495 -43.85 13.28 -4.32
C HIS A 495 -42.54 13.73 -5.00
N LEU A 496 -42.03 12.93 -5.94
CA LEU A 496 -40.77 13.15 -6.64
C LEU A 496 -40.88 14.12 -7.84
N ARG A 497 -42.11 14.39 -8.31
CA ARG A 497 -42.38 15.18 -9.52
C ARG A 497 -43.51 16.20 -9.35
N GLU A 498 -44.69 15.78 -8.91
CA GLU A 498 -45.90 16.63 -8.96
C GLU A 498 -45.98 17.66 -7.83
N LEU A 499 -45.61 17.28 -6.60
CA LEU A 499 -45.69 18.13 -5.40
C LEU A 499 -44.47 19.07 -5.22
N GLY A 500 -43.83 19.46 -6.32
CA GLY A 500 -42.65 20.34 -6.31
C GLY A 500 -41.30 19.61 -6.28
N GLY A 501 -41.29 18.30 -6.07
CA GLY A 501 -40.11 17.43 -6.14
C GLY A 501 -39.33 17.35 -4.83
N ALA A 502 -39.64 16.34 -4.01
CA ALA A 502 -38.74 15.88 -2.95
C ALA A 502 -37.65 14.98 -3.56
N SER A 503 -36.39 15.12 -3.12
CA SER A 503 -35.35 14.13 -3.50
C SER A 503 -35.57 12.79 -2.76
N CYS A 504 -35.01 11.70 -3.30
CA CYS A 504 -35.02 10.40 -2.61
C CYS A 504 -34.41 10.49 -1.20
N ALA A 505 -33.48 11.42 -0.97
CA ALA A 505 -32.82 11.64 0.32
C ALA A 505 -33.78 12.18 1.39
N VAL A 506 -34.90 12.81 1.02
CA VAL A 506 -35.89 13.36 1.95
C VAL A 506 -36.53 12.26 2.80
N CYS A 507 -36.87 11.13 2.17
CA CYS A 507 -37.44 9.97 2.85
C CYS A 507 -36.38 8.92 3.25
N HIS A 508 -35.40 8.66 2.37
CA HIS A 508 -34.50 7.51 2.51
C HIS A 508 -33.08 7.89 2.89
N ASP A 509 -32.48 7.09 3.77
CA ASP A 509 -31.03 7.04 3.93
C ASP A 509 -30.41 6.08 2.90
N ALA A 510 -29.26 6.44 2.33
CA ALA A 510 -28.54 5.59 1.40
C ALA A 510 -27.70 4.50 2.10
N HIS A 511 -27.56 4.55 3.43
CA HIS A 511 -26.88 3.49 4.21
C HIS A 511 -27.89 2.55 4.91
N GLY A 512 -28.80 3.10 5.72
CA GLY A 512 -29.78 2.32 6.46
C GLY A 512 -30.67 3.12 7.41
N SER A 513 -31.69 2.45 7.95
CA SER A 513 -32.61 2.96 8.96
C SER A 513 -32.69 1.99 10.13
N ARG A 514 -32.48 2.50 11.35
CA ARG A 514 -32.46 1.66 12.55
C ARG A 514 -33.87 1.24 12.95
N ARG A 515 -34.85 2.11 12.71
CA ARG A 515 -36.26 1.96 13.14
C ARG A 515 -37.21 1.43 12.08
N HIS A 516 -37.03 1.80 10.81
CA HIS A 516 -38.02 1.55 9.76
C HIS A 516 -37.49 0.63 8.65
N LYS A 517 -38.41 -0.05 7.97
CA LYS A 517 -38.13 -0.81 6.75
C LYS A 517 -37.90 0.15 5.56
N ARG A 518 -37.44 -0.40 4.43
CA ARG A 518 -37.28 0.32 3.14
C ARG A 518 -36.46 1.63 3.23
N LEU A 519 -35.44 1.63 4.09
CA LEU A 519 -34.47 2.71 4.31
C LEU A 519 -35.03 4.05 4.83
N ILE A 520 -36.28 4.07 5.33
CA ILE A 520 -36.97 5.31 5.72
C ILE A 520 -36.33 5.91 6.98
N ASN A 521 -35.75 7.11 6.87
CA ASN A 521 -35.07 7.84 7.94
C ASN A 521 -35.09 9.33 7.56
N PHE A 522 -36.18 10.02 7.89
CA PHE A 522 -36.54 11.31 7.29
C PHE A 522 -35.46 12.39 7.46
N MET A 523 -35.27 13.19 6.40
CA MET A 523 -34.46 14.41 6.43
C MET A 523 -35.17 15.48 7.25
N LEU A 524 -34.70 15.73 8.47
CA LEU A 524 -35.19 16.84 9.29
C LEU A 524 -34.68 18.17 8.75
N ARG A 525 -33.38 18.19 8.38
CA ARG A 525 -32.74 19.34 7.74
C ARG A 525 -31.78 18.94 6.63
N ASP A 526 -31.72 19.77 5.59
CA ASP A 526 -30.82 19.60 4.47
C ASP A 526 -29.36 20.00 4.80
N GLN A 527 -28.46 19.93 3.80
CA GLN A 527 -27.06 20.33 3.98
C GLN A 527 -26.86 21.82 4.28
N ALA A 528 -27.87 22.67 4.07
CA ALA A 528 -27.88 24.10 4.39
C ALA A 528 -28.59 24.40 5.74
N GLY A 529 -29.05 23.37 6.46
CA GLY A 529 -29.77 23.52 7.73
C GLY A 529 -31.24 23.93 7.60
N ARG A 530 -31.79 24.04 6.39
CA ARG A 530 -33.20 24.34 6.13
C ARG A 530 -34.06 23.16 6.59
N ILE A 531 -35.22 23.42 7.22
CA ILE A 531 -36.16 22.36 7.63
C ILE A 531 -36.82 21.78 6.38
N VAL A 532 -36.87 20.45 6.28
CA VAL A 532 -37.49 19.72 5.17
C VAL A 532 -38.69 18.93 5.68
N VAL A 533 -38.44 17.88 6.46
CA VAL A 533 -39.48 17.14 7.19
C VAL A 533 -39.50 17.58 8.66
N SER A 534 -40.69 17.69 9.23
CA SER A 534 -40.94 18.03 10.63
C SER A 534 -42.10 17.18 11.18
N PRO A 535 -42.33 17.15 12.51
CA PRO A 535 -43.53 16.56 13.04
C PRO A 535 -44.80 17.24 12.51
N ASN A 536 -45.90 16.49 12.41
CA ASN A 536 -47.21 17.04 12.07
C ASN A 536 -47.79 17.88 13.23
N ARG A 537 -48.97 18.48 13.03
CA ARG A 537 -49.68 19.27 14.05
C ARG A 537 -49.97 18.53 15.36
N MET A 538 -49.95 17.20 15.37
CA MET A 538 -50.12 16.35 16.55
C MET A 538 -48.78 15.91 17.19
N GLY A 539 -47.65 16.40 16.69
CA GLY A 539 -46.31 16.06 17.17
C GLY A 539 -45.75 14.73 16.66
N LEU A 540 -46.44 14.06 15.72
CA LEU A 540 -46.02 12.77 15.16
C LEU A 540 -45.05 12.96 13.99
N LEU A 541 -44.03 12.10 13.92
CA LEU A 541 -43.09 12.00 12.80
C LEU A 541 -42.77 10.52 12.53
N GLU A 542 -43.57 9.87 11.69
CA GLU A 542 -43.44 8.44 11.42
C GLU A 542 -44.02 8.01 10.06
N PHE A 543 -43.58 6.82 9.63
CA PHE A 543 -44.19 6.03 8.58
C PHE A 543 -44.58 4.66 9.14
N LEU A 544 -45.88 4.35 9.09
CA LEU A 544 -46.44 3.07 9.51
C LEU A 544 -46.68 2.20 8.27
N PRO A 545 -45.93 1.09 8.06
CA PRO A 545 -46.16 0.20 6.92
C PRO A 545 -47.43 -0.62 7.13
N THR A 546 -48.43 -0.41 6.27
CA THR A 546 -49.74 -1.09 6.33
C THR A 546 -49.84 -2.30 5.40
N GLY A 547 -48.79 -2.56 4.60
CA GLY A 547 -48.65 -3.75 3.76
C GLY A 547 -47.36 -3.73 2.94
N ASP A 548 -47.25 -4.62 1.96
CA ASP A 548 -46.18 -4.50 0.95
C ASP A 548 -46.48 -3.35 -0.01
N GLY A 549 -45.53 -2.42 -0.10
CA GLY A 549 -45.64 -1.15 -0.82
C GLY A 549 -46.53 -0.09 -0.16
N ASN A 550 -47.47 -0.49 0.70
CA ASN A 550 -48.45 0.39 1.32
C ASN A 550 -47.99 0.94 2.68
N GLY A 551 -48.47 2.12 3.05
CA GLY A 551 -48.20 2.68 4.35
C GLY A 551 -48.91 4.00 4.61
N GLU A 552 -48.60 4.59 5.75
CA GLU A 552 -49.32 5.73 6.30
C GLU A 552 -48.31 6.71 6.91
N CYS A 553 -48.40 7.98 6.51
CA CYS A 553 -47.50 9.03 7.00
C CYS A 553 -48.21 9.93 8.02
N SER A 554 -47.54 10.14 9.15
CA SER A 554 -47.87 11.18 10.13
C SER A 554 -46.64 12.08 10.30
N LEU A 555 -46.61 13.20 9.58
CA LEU A 555 -45.47 14.15 9.48
C LEU A 555 -45.93 15.48 8.82
N SER A 556 -45.07 16.50 8.80
CA SER A 556 -45.26 17.72 8.00
C SER A 556 -44.09 17.93 7.04
N CYS A 557 -44.39 18.15 5.76
CA CYS A 557 -43.41 18.34 4.68
C CYS A 557 -43.97 19.30 3.61
N HIS A 558 -43.12 20.18 3.05
CA HIS A 558 -43.52 21.23 2.07
C HIS A 558 -44.78 22.04 2.47
N GLY A 559 -44.99 22.29 3.77
CA GLY A 559 -46.18 22.98 4.27
C GLY A 559 -47.50 22.18 4.19
N LYS A 560 -47.44 20.89 3.84
CA LYS A 560 -48.57 19.95 3.95
C LYS A 560 -48.46 19.19 5.26
N ASP A 561 -49.55 19.17 6.01
CA ASP A 561 -49.70 18.38 7.22
C ASP A 561 -50.26 17.00 6.86
N HIS A 562 -49.57 15.93 7.24
CA HIS A 562 -49.97 14.54 7.02
C HIS A 562 -50.33 13.94 8.39
N HIS A 563 -51.55 13.45 8.52
CA HIS A 563 -52.10 12.91 9.76
C HIS A 563 -52.85 11.63 9.41
N HIS A 564 -52.25 10.47 9.73
CA HIS A 564 -52.73 9.16 9.30
C HIS A 564 -53.01 9.10 7.79
N ARG A 565 -52.15 9.74 6.98
CA ARG A 565 -52.37 9.85 5.53
C ARG A 565 -51.95 8.55 4.85
N THR A 566 -52.94 7.72 4.50
CA THR A 566 -52.72 6.42 3.84
C THR A 566 -52.29 6.57 2.37
N TYR A 567 -51.44 5.63 1.94
CA TYR A 567 -50.99 5.44 0.57
C TYR A 567 -51.16 3.95 0.20
N ARG A 568 -51.69 3.69 -0.99
CA ARG A 568 -52.17 2.38 -1.48
C ARG A 568 -51.91 2.23 -2.97
#